data_AF-A0A0U2YZB4-F1
#
_entry.id   AF-A0A0U2YZB4-F1
#
_cell.length_a   1.000
_cell.length_b   1.000
_cell.length_c   1.000
_cell.angle_alpha   90.00
_cell.angle_beta   90.00
_cell.angle_gamma   90.00
#
_symmetry.space_group_name_H-M   'P 1'
#
loop_
_entity.id
_entity.type
_entity.pdbx_description
1 polymer ?
#
loop_
_entity_poly.entity_id
_entity_poly.type
_entity_poly.pdbx_seq_one_letter_code
_entity_poly.pdbx_strand_id
1 'polypeptide(L)'
;MTDGIANAHLQRFAIFFFLAFLDERLAAEISDRAAANYKTKNLKNLDGDSPEMRLLTINLCRSYWEANKKRMSRKELNPRVESFGKLPADVSLQPWIKFHKQTSDDEIIVFILSQVLKFSEQEVSEALKISIGTLRHRVSRSIRTLGAFANG
;
A
#
# COMPACT_ATOMS: atom_id res chain seq x y z
N MET A 1 -25.75 1.30 3.74
CA MET A 1 -24.83 0.52 2.86
C MET A 1 -23.53 1.26 2.55
N THR A 2 -23.50 2.60 2.61
CA THR A 2 -22.32 3.46 2.36
C THR A 2 -21.18 3.29 3.38
N ASP A 3 -21.49 2.98 4.65
CA ASP A 3 -20.47 2.87 5.71
C ASP A 3 -19.47 1.72 5.50
N GLY A 4 -19.91 0.59 4.91
CA GLY A 4 -19.04 -0.57 4.67
C GLY A 4 -17.98 -0.31 3.61
N ILE A 5 -18.31 0.47 2.59
CA ILE A 5 -17.41 0.79 1.48
C ILE A 5 -16.41 1.87 1.88
N ALA A 6 -16.88 2.92 2.56
CA ALA A 6 -15.99 3.91 3.15
C ALA A 6 -14.96 3.23 4.07
N ASN A 7 -15.40 2.24 4.87
CA ASN A 7 -14.51 1.43 5.71
C ASN A 7 -13.47 0.65 4.89
N ALA A 8 -13.82 0.12 3.71
CA ALA A 8 -12.88 -0.59 2.85
C ALA A 8 -11.73 0.32 2.36
N HIS A 9 -12.00 1.57 1.99
CA HIS A 9 -10.94 2.53 1.61
C HIS A 9 -10.05 2.92 2.78
N LEU A 10 -10.62 3.07 3.98
CA LEU A 10 -9.85 3.33 5.20
C LEU A 10 -8.93 2.15 5.55
N GLN A 11 -9.44 0.93 5.44
CA GLN A 11 -8.66 -0.29 5.63
C GLN A 11 -7.51 -0.40 4.61
N ARG A 12 -7.74 0.01 3.35
CA ARG A 12 -6.70 0.04 2.31
C ARG A 12 -5.53 0.96 2.71
N PHE A 13 -5.76 2.10 3.37
CA PHE A 13 -4.67 2.95 3.87
C PHE A 13 -3.83 2.23 4.92
N ALA A 14 -4.49 1.62 5.92
CA ALA A 14 -3.81 0.88 6.98
C ALA A 14 -2.93 -0.24 6.40
N ILE A 15 -3.47 -1.06 5.50
CA ILE A 15 -2.74 -2.15 4.85
C ILE A 15 -1.60 -1.59 4.00
N PHE A 16 -1.85 -0.56 3.19
CA PHE A 16 -0.84 0.05 2.33
C PHE A 16 0.36 0.53 3.14
N PHE A 17 0.13 1.38 4.14
CA PHE A 17 1.21 2.00 4.89
C PHE A 17 1.92 1.00 5.80
N PHE A 18 1.22 0.02 6.36
CA PHE A 18 1.88 -1.06 7.11
C PHE A 18 2.86 -1.83 6.22
N LEU A 19 2.42 -2.27 5.04
CA LEU A 19 3.29 -3.02 4.13
C LEU A 19 4.38 -2.16 3.49
N ALA A 20 4.13 -0.87 3.28
CA ALA A 20 5.10 0.06 2.72
C ALA A 20 6.18 0.49 3.73
N PHE A 21 5.87 0.57 5.03
CA PHE A 21 6.80 1.04 6.05
C PHE A 21 7.36 -0.05 6.96
N LEU A 22 6.62 -1.15 7.15
CA LEU A 22 6.88 -2.17 8.16
C LEU A 22 7.04 -1.61 9.58
N ASP A 23 6.42 -0.47 9.85
CA ASP A 23 6.36 0.14 11.16
C ASP A 23 4.89 0.47 11.43
N GLU A 24 4.28 -0.26 12.36
CA GLU A 24 2.87 -0.11 12.67
C GLU A 24 2.51 1.27 13.19
N ARG A 25 3.36 1.87 14.03
CA ARG A 25 3.09 3.21 14.60
C ARG A 25 3.12 4.26 13.50
N LEU A 26 4.13 4.22 12.65
CA LEU A 26 4.24 5.10 11.50
C LEU A 26 3.07 4.89 10.53
N ALA A 27 2.72 3.63 10.28
CA ALA A 27 1.61 3.28 9.42
C ALA A 27 0.28 3.82 9.96
N ALA A 28 -0.01 3.66 11.26
CA ALA A 28 -1.21 4.21 11.88
C ALA A 28 -1.26 5.75 11.77
N GLU A 29 -0.17 6.43 12.15
CA GLU A 29 -0.06 7.90 12.10
C GLU A 29 -0.31 8.46 10.69
N ILE A 30 0.19 7.78 9.65
CA ILE A 30 0.01 8.20 8.26
C ILE A 30 -1.38 7.82 7.75
N SER A 31 -1.87 6.63 8.12
CA SER A 31 -3.20 6.14 7.75
C SER A 31 -4.29 7.07 8.26
N ASP A 32 -4.20 7.54 9.50
CA ASP A 32 -5.17 8.47 10.08
C ASP A 32 -5.22 9.80 9.33
N ARG A 33 -4.05 10.31 8.93
CA ARG A 33 -3.97 11.54 8.12
C ARG A 33 -4.52 11.35 6.71
N ALA A 34 -4.20 10.23 6.06
CA ALA A 34 -4.76 9.89 4.76
C ALA A 34 -6.28 9.70 4.83
N ALA A 35 -6.78 9.03 5.87
CA ALA A 35 -8.19 8.82 6.16
C ALA A 35 -8.96 10.12 6.38
N ALA A 36 -8.41 11.05 7.17
CA ALA A 36 -9.01 12.37 7.40
C ALA A 36 -9.12 13.17 6.09
N ASN A 37 -8.05 13.15 5.28
CA ASN A 37 -8.03 13.80 3.96
C ASN A 37 -9.03 13.16 2.99
N TYR A 38 -9.09 11.83 2.97
CA TYR A 38 -10.08 11.07 2.21
C TYR A 38 -11.50 11.44 2.61
N LYS A 39 -11.84 11.43 3.89
CA LYS A 39 -13.19 11.81 4.38
C LYS A 39 -13.56 13.24 3.99
N THR A 40 -12.64 14.18 4.14
CA THR A 40 -12.88 15.60 3.78
C THR A 40 -13.20 15.77 2.29
N LYS A 41 -12.57 14.97 1.43
CA LYS A 41 -12.82 14.97 -0.02
C LYS A 41 -14.03 14.13 -0.42
N ASN A 42 -14.27 13.01 0.27
CA ASN A 42 -15.37 12.08 0.02
C ASN A 42 -16.73 12.65 0.45
N LEU A 43 -16.79 13.41 1.55
CA LEU A 43 -18.04 14.03 2.03
C LEU A 43 -18.70 14.97 1.00
N LYS A 44 -18.00 15.31 -0.09
CA LYS A 44 -18.53 16.11 -1.20
C LYS A 44 -19.19 15.27 -2.30
N ASN A 45 -18.94 13.95 -2.38
CA ASN A 45 -19.41 13.06 -3.45
C ASN A 45 -19.95 11.74 -2.85
N LEU A 46 -21.24 11.45 -3.04
CA LEU A 46 -22.00 10.46 -2.25
C LEU A 46 -21.92 8.98 -2.71
N ASP A 47 -20.93 8.57 -3.52
CA ASP A 47 -20.75 7.15 -3.89
C ASP A 47 -19.42 6.60 -3.36
N GLY A 48 -19.49 5.53 -2.56
CA GLY A 48 -18.40 5.02 -1.76
C GLY A 48 -17.28 4.33 -2.54
N ASP A 49 -17.58 3.71 -3.69
CA ASP A 49 -16.61 2.95 -4.51
C ASP A 49 -16.61 3.41 -5.98
N SER A 50 -16.77 4.71 -6.21
CA SER A 50 -16.66 5.23 -7.57
C SER A 50 -15.20 5.12 -8.08
N PRO A 51 -14.95 5.09 -9.40
CA PRO A 51 -13.60 5.15 -9.96
C PRO A 51 -12.78 6.33 -9.41
N GLU A 52 -13.41 7.49 -9.23
CA GLU A 52 -12.80 8.69 -8.67
C GLU A 52 -12.34 8.47 -7.22
N MET A 53 -13.12 7.74 -6.41
CA MET A 53 -12.76 7.41 -5.03
C MET A 53 -11.60 6.41 -4.96
N ARG A 54 -11.54 5.45 -5.89
CA ARG A 54 -10.40 4.54 -6.03
C ARG A 54 -9.14 5.29 -6.45
N LEU A 55 -9.21 6.14 -7.46
CA LEU A 55 -8.11 7.01 -7.89
C LEU A 55 -7.65 7.94 -6.75
N LEU A 56 -8.57 8.55 -6.01
CA LEU A 56 -8.24 9.38 -4.84
C LEU A 56 -7.48 8.57 -3.79
N THR A 57 -7.89 7.33 -3.52
CA THR A 57 -7.21 6.44 -2.57
C THR A 57 -5.77 6.20 -2.99
N ILE A 58 -5.54 5.80 -4.26
CA ILE A 58 -4.20 5.55 -4.78
C ILE A 58 -3.33 6.82 -4.71
N ASN A 59 -3.89 7.97 -5.08
CA ASN A 59 -3.19 9.26 -5.03
C ASN A 59 -2.78 9.66 -3.61
N LEU A 60 -3.66 9.43 -2.62
CA LEU A 60 -3.33 9.67 -1.22
C LEU A 60 -2.24 8.70 -0.74
N CYS A 61 -2.35 7.39 -1.04
CA CYS A 61 -1.29 6.42 -0.74
C CYS A 61 0.08 6.89 -1.28
N ARG A 62 0.14 7.25 -2.55
CA ARG A 62 1.36 7.75 -3.21
C ARG A 62 1.88 9.02 -2.56
N SER A 63 1.01 10.02 -2.36
CA SER A 63 1.42 11.33 -1.84
C SER A 63 1.99 11.23 -0.43
N TYR A 64 1.31 10.49 0.46
CA TYR A 64 1.77 10.30 1.83
C TYR A 64 2.99 9.38 1.90
N TRP A 65 3.11 8.38 1.02
CA TRP A 65 4.34 7.61 0.88
C TRP A 65 5.53 8.52 0.53
N GLU A 66 5.43 9.31 -0.54
CA GLU A 66 6.53 10.18 -0.98
C GLU A 66 6.95 11.18 0.10
N ALA A 67 6.00 11.71 0.87
CA ALA A 67 6.27 12.62 1.98
C ALA A 67 6.97 11.94 3.17
N ASN A 68 6.81 10.62 3.35
CA ASN A 68 7.26 9.91 4.55
C ASN A 68 8.31 8.83 4.29
N LYS A 69 8.62 8.45 3.06
CA LYS A 69 9.56 7.36 2.72
C LYS A 69 10.96 7.52 3.31
N LYS A 70 11.40 8.77 3.54
CA LYS A 70 12.67 9.09 4.20
C LYS A 70 12.70 8.76 5.69
N ARG A 71 11.53 8.57 6.33
CA ARG A 71 11.41 8.16 7.73
C ARG A 71 11.69 6.67 7.91
N MET A 72 11.80 5.90 6.82
CA MET A 72 12.09 4.48 6.83
C MET A 72 13.55 4.21 6.44
N SER A 73 14.29 3.55 7.33
CA SER A 73 15.62 3.03 7.03
C SER A 73 15.50 1.62 6.44
N ARG A 74 15.73 1.48 5.13
CA ARG A 74 15.72 0.17 4.44
C ARG A 74 16.76 -0.80 5.01
N LYS A 75 17.88 -0.29 5.54
CA LYS A 75 18.95 -1.10 6.12
C LYS A 75 18.55 -1.72 7.46
N GLU A 76 17.79 -0.96 8.25
CA GLU A 76 17.42 -1.28 9.63
C GLU A 76 15.95 -1.70 9.76
N LEU A 77 15.36 -2.22 8.67
CA LEU A 77 13.99 -2.73 8.69
C LEU A 77 13.84 -3.81 9.77
N ASN A 78 13.15 -3.43 10.83
CA ASN A 78 12.74 -4.30 11.92
C ASN A 78 11.23 -4.15 12.05
N PRO A 79 10.42 -5.10 11.54
CA PRO A 79 8.98 -4.94 11.55
C PRO A 79 8.48 -4.78 12.99
N ARG A 80 7.98 -3.58 13.29
CA ARG A 80 7.36 -3.29 14.58
C ARG A 80 5.87 -3.59 14.45
N VAL A 81 5.51 -4.81 14.82
CA VAL A 81 4.11 -5.27 14.88
C VAL A 81 3.72 -5.34 16.36
N GLU A 82 2.93 -4.37 16.81
CA GLU A 82 2.44 -4.27 18.18
C GLU A 82 1.00 -4.77 18.29
N SER A 83 0.14 -4.42 17.32
CA SER A 83 -1.30 -4.65 17.39
C SER A 83 -1.97 -4.99 16.05
N PHE A 84 -1.26 -4.97 14.92
CA PHE A 84 -1.82 -5.27 13.60
C PHE A 84 -2.27 -6.73 13.57
N GLY A 85 -3.54 -6.94 13.94
CA GLY A 85 -4.28 -8.19 14.06
C GLY A 85 -3.40 -9.43 14.17
N LYS A 86 -2.78 -9.65 15.35
CA LYS A 86 -1.98 -10.84 15.73
C LYS A 86 -1.69 -11.72 14.52
N LEU A 87 -0.68 -11.32 13.72
CA LEU A 87 -0.24 -12.16 12.60
C LEU A 87 -0.12 -13.59 13.15
N PRO A 88 -0.72 -14.58 12.48
CA PRO A 88 -0.60 -15.97 12.90
C PRO A 88 0.88 -16.28 13.18
N ALA A 89 1.17 -17.05 14.23
CA ALA A 89 2.54 -17.25 14.70
C ALA A 89 3.47 -17.85 13.63
N ASP A 90 2.90 -18.44 12.60
CA ASP A 90 3.53 -19.03 11.42
C ASP A 90 3.76 -18.04 10.25
N VAL A 91 3.18 -16.84 10.29
CA VAL A 91 3.37 -15.83 9.24
C VAL A 91 4.67 -15.07 9.48
N SER A 92 5.70 -15.45 8.72
CA SER A 92 6.98 -14.76 8.71
C SER A 92 6.96 -13.54 7.78
N LEU A 93 7.33 -12.37 8.31
CA LEU A 93 7.56 -11.16 7.51
C LEU A 93 8.96 -11.14 6.84
N GLN A 94 9.82 -12.13 7.10
CA GLN A 94 11.19 -12.14 6.57
C GLN A 94 11.26 -12.05 5.03
N PRO A 95 10.43 -12.77 4.25
CA PRO A 95 10.42 -12.60 2.80
C PRO A 95 10.10 -11.17 2.37
N TRP A 96 9.19 -10.51 3.08
CA TRP A 96 8.79 -9.13 2.81
C TRP A 96 9.89 -8.11 3.17
N ILE A 97 10.62 -8.34 4.27
CA ILE A 97 11.80 -7.53 4.62
C ILE A 97 12.88 -7.67 3.53
N LYS A 98 13.17 -8.88 3.07
CA LYS A 98 14.15 -9.13 1.99
C LYS A 98 13.71 -8.45 0.69
N PHE A 99 12.42 -8.54 0.36
CA PHE A 99 11.81 -7.85 -0.77
C PHE A 99 12.06 -6.34 -0.71
N HIS A 100 11.73 -5.70 0.41
CA HIS A 100 12.00 -4.27 0.62
C HIS A 100 13.47 -3.87 0.44
N LYS A 101 14.41 -4.71 0.91
CA LYS A 101 15.85 -4.45 0.80
C LYS A 101 16.37 -4.52 -0.64
N GLN A 102 15.77 -5.35 -1.49
CA GLN A 102 16.28 -5.66 -2.83
C GLN A 102 15.44 -5.07 -3.98
N THR A 103 14.29 -4.50 -3.67
CA THR A 103 13.33 -3.99 -4.67
C THR A 103 13.21 -2.46 -4.59
N SER A 104 13.02 -1.81 -5.74
CA SER A 104 12.85 -0.35 -5.79
C SER A 104 11.55 0.11 -5.12
N ASP A 105 11.49 1.36 -4.65
CA ASP A 105 10.27 1.96 -4.07
C ASP A 105 9.08 1.80 -5.02
N ASP A 106 9.30 2.13 -6.29
CA ASP A 106 8.31 2.05 -7.36
C ASP A 106 7.71 0.65 -7.53
N GLU A 107 8.55 -0.39 -7.49
CA GLU A 107 8.11 -1.78 -7.61
C GLU A 107 7.31 -2.22 -6.37
N ILE A 108 7.73 -1.81 -5.17
CA ILE A 108 7.00 -2.09 -3.92
C ILE A 108 5.61 -1.45 -3.95
N ILE A 109 5.52 -0.16 -4.27
CA ILE A 109 4.24 0.58 -4.33
C ILE A 109 3.31 -0.07 -5.34
N VAL A 110 3.80 -0.31 -6.55
CA VAL A 110 3.04 -0.95 -7.62
C VAL A 110 2.54 -2.33 -7.19
N PHE A 111 3.38 -3.13 -6.56
CA PHE A 111 3.00 -4.45 -6.08
C PHE A 111 1.91 -4.35 -5.01
N ILE A 112 2.03 -3.49 -4.01
CA ILE A 112 1.01 -3.34 -2.96
C ILE A 112 -0.32 -2.89 -3.57
N LEU A 113 -0.32 -1.86 -4.42
CA LEU A 113 -1.55 -1.33 -5.02
C LEU A 113 -2.27 -2.38 -5.89
N SER A 114 -1.53 -3.07 -6.77
CA SER A 114 -2.14 -4.02 -7.72
C SER A 114 -2.40 -5.39 -7.11
N GLN A 115 -1.44 -5.96 -6.36
CA GLN A 115 -1.50 -7.35 -5.90
C GLN A 115 -2.10 -7.51 -4.52
N VAL A 116 -1.90 -6.55 -3.62
CA VAL A 116 -2.46 -6.62 -2.26
C VAL A 116 -3.82 -5.93 -2.21
N LEU A 117 -3.91 -4.68 -2.66
CA LEU A 117 -5.13 -3.88 -2.58
C LEU A 117 -6.10 -4.11 -3.75
N LYS A 118 -5.67 -4.86 -4.76
CA LYS A 118 -6.49 -5.27 -5.92
C LYS A 118 -7.06 -4.10 -6.74
N PHE A 119 -6.35 -2.98 -6.80
CA PHE A 119 -6.69 -1.94 -7.78
C PHE A 119 -6.40 -2.43 -9.20
N SER A 120 -7.24 -1.99 -10.15
CA SER A 120 -7.08 -2.36 -11.56
C SER A 120 -5.80 -1.79 -12.17
N GLU A 121 -5.32 -2.40 -13.25
CA GLU A 121 -4.14 -1.90 -13.95
C GLU A 121 -4.35 -0.48 -14.47
N GLN A 122 -5.56 -0.19 -14.97
CA GLN A 122 -5.95 1.12 -15.46
C GLN A 122 -5.80 2.17 -14.36
N GLU A 123 -6.42 1.96 -13.19
CA GLU A 123 -6.39 2.90 -12.08
C GLU A 123 -4.98 3.16 -11.55
N VAL A 124 -4.17 2.10 -11.40
CA VAL A 124 -2.79 2.25 -10.93
C VAL A 124 -1.93 2.94 -11.98
N SER A 125 -2.08 2.59 -13.27
CA SER A 125 -1.32 3.22 -14.36
C SER A 125 -1.64 4.73 -14.47
N GLU A 126 -2.91 5.09 -14.35
CA GLU A 126 -3.40 6.46 -14.38
C GLU A 126 -2.87 7.27 -13.20
N ALA A 127 -3.07 6.78 -11.97
CA ALA A 127 -2.64 7.48 -10.76
C ALA A 127 -1.11 7.61 -10.65
N LEU A 128 -0.37 6.60 -11.10
CA LEU A 128 1.10 6.63 -11.09
C LEU A 128 1.70 7.37 -12.29
N LYS A 129 0.91 7.65 -13.34
CA LYS A 129 1.34 8.24 -14.61
C LYS A 129 2.41 7.40 -15.31
N ILE A 130 2.18 6.08 -15.39
CA ILE A 130 3.05 5.13 -16.08
C ILE A 130 2.24 4.32 -17.10
N SER A 131 2.90 3.76 -18.11
CA SER A 131 2.21 2.87 -19.05
C SER A 131 1.78 1.57 -18.38
N ILE A 132 0.70 0.94 -18.86
CA ILE A 132 0.28 -0.40 -18.42
C ILE A 132 1.40 -1.42 -18.64
N GLY A 133 2.19 -1.30 -19.72
CA GLY A 133 3.36 -2.16 -19.96
C GLY A 133 4.42 -2.03 -18.88
N THR A 134 4.74 -0.80 -18.47
CA THR A 134 5.66 -0.51 -17.35
C THR A 134 5.12 -1.08 -16.04
N LEU A 135 3.82 -0.92 -15.78
CA LEU A 135 3.14 -1.47 -14.61
C LEU A 135 3.28 -2.99 -14.55
N ARG A 136 2.89 -3.70 -15.62
CA ARG A 136 2.96 -5.17 -15.72
C ARG A 136 4.38 -5.69 -15.55
N HIS A 137 5.36 -5.01 -16.13
CA HIS A 137 6.77 -5.37 -15.97
C HIS A 137 7.21 -5.29 -14.50
N ARG A 138 6.89 -4.18 -13.81
CA ARG A 138 7.20 -3.98 -12.38
C ARG A 138 6.49 -4.99 -11.48
N VAL A 139 5.21 -5.25 -11.72
CA VAL A 139 4.43 -6.28 -10.99
C VAL A 139 5.06 -7.66 -11.18
N SER A 140 5.31 -8.07 -12.43
CA SER A 140 5.88 -9.38 -12.77
C SER A 140 7.25 -9.59 -12.12
N ARG A 141 8.10 -8.56 -12.12
CA ARG A 141 9.39 -8.60 -11.43
C ARG A 141 9.22 -8.74 -9.92
N SER A 142 8.32 -7.95 -9.33
CA SER A 142 8.05 -7.98 -7.89
C SER A 142 7.53 -9.34 -7.41
N ILE A 143 6.60 -9.96 -8.15
CA ILE A 143 6.09 -11.30 -7.85
C ILE A 143 7.22 -12.34 -7.85
N ARG A 144 8.07 -12.34 -8.89
CA ARG A 144 9.20 -13.26 -8.98
C ARG A 144 10.20 -13.07 -7.82
N THR A 145 10.53 -11.82 -7.51
CA THR A 145 11.46 -11.50 -6.42
C THR A 145 10.91 -11.92 -5.06
N LEU A 146 9.65 -11.59 -4.75
CA LEU A 146 9.03 -11.98 -3.48
C LEU A 146 8.86 -13.50 -3.38
N GLY A 147 8.43 -14.16 -4.45
CA GLY A 147 8.29 -15.61 -4.51
C GLY A 147 9.60 -16.35 -4.28
N ALA A 148 10.72 -15.82 -4.80
CA ALA A 148 12.04 -16.37 -4.55
C ALA A 148 12.46 -16.29 -3.07
N PHE A 149 12.02 -15.26 -2.33
CA PHE A 149 12.28 -15.16 -0.89
C PHE A 149 11.32 -15.93 -0.01
N ALA A 150 10.12 -16.24 -0.51
CA ALA A 150 9.12 -16.99 0.23
C ALA A 150 9.32 -18.51 0.12
N ASN A 151 9.85 -19.00 -1.01
CA ASN A 151 10.04 -20.43 -1.29
C ASN A 151 11.48 -20.92 -1.09
N GLY A 152 12.40 -20.02 -0.73
CA GLY A 152 13.82 -20.33 -0.47
C GLY A 152 14.18 -20.14 0.99
#